data_AF-A0A5N7W187-F1
#
_entry.id   AF-A0A5N7W187-F1
#
_cell.length_a   1.000
_cell.length_b   1.000
_cell.length_c   1.000
_cell.angle_alpha   90.00
_cell.angle_beta   90.00
_cell.angle_gamma   90.00
#
_symmetry.space_group_name_H-M   'P 1'
#
loop_
_entity.id
_entity.type
_entity.pdbx_description
1 polymer ?
#
loop_
_entity_poly.entity_id
_entity_poly.type
_entity_poly.pdbx_seq_one_letter_code
_entity_poly.pdbx_strand_id
1 'polypeptide(L)'
;MTVSKRLVIAFVSISVFVLALMGIAWSAMSDVLEVLKAGSLTAQQSESLMAEVERSRWWLLALGAWVCISCAWSWVSLRRRIVAPLQEAILIAETVAAGDLSKEFSSNAEGEFGRLLTALSTMEDTLTELVGRIKQSTDSLAVSAYEIDAGNINLSSRTEQQVSALTETAASMEQLTVTVRQNAERAHSASSLAVTASATAGRGGDVVDQVVHTMDAISSSSRKIVDIIQVIEGIAFQTNILALNAAVEAARAGEQGRGFAVVASEVRSLAQRSAEAAKQIKELITASVTQVESGSGLVGQAGSTMKEIMQSVGQVTGLLSEISGALQQQSEGIAHVNTAVAHMDSTNQENAALVMQATQAAAALNARTQDLQQAVGAFKLDDDEAPGLAPAAMPAPRRAATAQAQPARAPELAYEEF
;
A
#
# COMPACT_ATOMS: atom_id res chain seq x y z
N MET A 1 -56.67 -33.47 34.18
CA MET A 1 -58.11 -33.27 33.92
C MET A 1 -58.37 -31.77 33.87
N THR A 2 -58.82 -31.22 32.74
CA THR A 2 -58.97 -29.76 32.55
C THR A 2 -60.02 -29.17 33.49
N VAL A 3 -59.89 -27.89 33.84
CA VAL A 3 -60.83 -27.15 34.70
C VAL A 3 -62.26 -27.25 34.15
N SER A 4 -62.41 -27.22 32.83
CA SER A 4 -63.68 -27.47 32.13
C SER A 4 -64.33 -28.79 32.53
N LYS A 5 -63.58 -29.91 32.49
CA LYS A 5 -64.11 -31.25 32.85
C LYS A 5 -64.51 -31.34 34.33
N ARG A 6 -63.74 -30.72 35.23
CA ARG A 6 -64.07 -30.67 36.67
C ARG A 6 -65.36 -29.90 36.93
N LEU A 7 -65.54 -28.77 36.24
CA LEU A 7 -66.76 -27.99 36.35
C LEU A 7 -67.98 -28.74 35.77
N VAL A 8 -67.84 -29.46 34.63
CA VAL A 8 -68.96 -30.27 34.09
C VAL A 8 -69.44 -31.25 35.13
N ILE A 9 -68.49 -32.00 35.73
CA ILE A 9 -68.79 -33.03 36.72
C ILE A 9 -69.46 -32.42 37.95
N ALA A 10 -68.99 -31.26 38.43
CA ALA A 10 -69.58 -30.57 39.57
C ALA A 10 -71.02 -30.11 39.29
N PHE A 11 -71.27 -29.41 38.18
CA PHE A 11 -72.61 -28.91 37.85
C PHE A 11 -73.58 -30.03 37.49
N VAL A 12 -73.14 -31.09 36.80
CA VAL A 12 -73.95 -32.28 36.53
C VAL A 12 -74.27 -33.02 37.82
N SER A 13 -73.30 -33.19 38.72
CA SER A 13 -73.52 -33.83 40.02
C SER A 13 -74.52 -33.07 40.88
N ILE A 14 -74.47 -31.74 40.88
CA ILE A 14 -75.43 -30.88 41.59
C ILE A 14 -76.83 -31.03 40.97
N SER A 15 -76.95 -30.97 39.64
CA SER A 15 -78.24 -31.15 38.96
C SER A 15 -78.84 -32.54 39.20
N VAL A 16 -78.03 -33.60 39.15
CA VAL A 16 -78.47 -34.97 39.44
C VAL A 16 -78.92 -35.12 40.90
N PHE A 17 -78.19 -34.52 41.84
CA PHE A 17 -78.55 -34.54 43.26
C PHE A 17 -79.89 -33.81 43.52
N VAL A 18 -80.09 -32.65 42.89
CA VAL A 18 -81.36 -31.89 42.98
C VAL A 18 -82.52 -32.69 42.39
N LEU A 19 -82.32 -33.33 41.23
CA LEU A 19 -83.33 -34.19 40.61
C LEU A 19 -83.67 -35.41 41.48
N ALA A 20 -82.67 -36.01 42.13
CA ALA A 20 -82.88 -37.13 43.06
C ALA A 20 -83.69 -36.69 44.30
N LEU A 21 -83.36 -35.54 44.90
CA LEU A 21 -84.13 -34.97 46.01
C LEU A 21 -85.56 -34.61 45.60
N MET A 22 -85.76 -34.07 44.40
CA MET A 22 -87.09 -33.82 43.86
C MET A 22 -87.89 -35.11 43.68
N GLY A 23 -87.25 -36.18 43.18
CA GLY A 23 -87.89 -37.49 43.04
C GLY A 23 -88.33 -38.08 44.38
N ILE A 24 -87.48 -37.97 45.42
CA ILE A 24 -87.81 -38.41 46.79
C ILE A 24 -88.95 -37.57 47.37
N ALA A 25 -88.89 -36.24 47.25
CA ALA A 25 -89.94 -35.35 47.73
C ALA A 25 -91.28 -35.59 46.99
N TRP A 26 -91.22 -35.88 45.68
CA TRP A 26 -92.39 -36.21 44.88
C TRP A 26 -93.03 -37.53 45.30
N SER A 27 -92.22 -38.57 45.56
CA SER A 27 -92.69 -39.86 46.07
C SER A 27 -93.34 -39.72 47.46
N ALA A 28 -92.68 -39.02 48.39
CA ALA A 28 -93.26 -38.78 49.72
C ALA A 28 -94.59 -38.02 49.63
N MET A 29 -94.71 -37.07 48.70
CA MET A 29 -95.94 -36.32 48.46
C MET A 29 -97.03 -37.16 47.79
N SER A 30 -96.68 -38.11 46.91
CA SER A 30 -97.65 -39.06 46.33
C SER A 30 -98.19 -40.04 47.36
N ASP A 31 -97.33 -40.52 48.26
CA ASP A 31 -97.72 -41.44 49.35
C ASP A 31 -98.71 -40.74 50.31
N VAL A 32 -98.46 -39.46 50.64
CA VAL A 32 -99.41 -38.63 51.41
C VAL A 32 -100.75 -38.49 50.69
N LEU A 33 -100.74 -38.34 49.37
CA LEU A 33 -101.95 -38.22 48.54
C LEU A 33 -102.74 -39.54 48.47
N GLU A 34 -102.04 -40.68 48.46
CA GLU A 34 -102.63 -42.03 48.47
C GLU A 34 -103.24 -42.35 49.85
N VAL A 35 -102.55 -41.99 50.94
CA VAL A 35 -103.08 -42.09 52.32
C VAL A 35 -104.29 -41.18 52.53
N LEU A 36 -104.28 -39.96 51.99
CA LEU A 36 -105.42 -39.03 52.03
C LEU A 36 -106.63 -39.54 51.21
N LYS A 37 -106.41 -40.37 50.18
CA LYS A 37 -107.48 -41.04 49.41
C LYS A 37 -108.01 -42.31 50.10
N ALA A 38 -107.17 -43.01 50.87
CA ALA A 38 -107.52 -44.26 51.55
C ALA A 38 -108.12 -44.05 52.97
N GLY A 39 -107.89 -42.90 53.60
CA GLY A 39 -108.40 -42.57 54.94
C GLY A 39 -109.87 -42.12 54.95
N SER A 40 -110.61 -42.48 55.99
CA SER A 40 -112.01 -42.11 56.24
C SER A 40 -112.18 -40.64 56.64
N LEU A 41 -111.82 -39.70 55.75
CA LEU A 41 -112.08 -38.26 55.92
C LEU A 41 -113.39 -37.86 55.22
N THR A 42 -114.09 -36.88 55.80
CA THR A 42 -115.30 -36.28 55.20
C THR A 42 -114.98 -35.66 53.84
N ALA A 43 -115.89 -35.79 52.86
CA ALA A 43 -115.67 -35.35 51.47
C ALA A 43 -115.28 -33.87 51.31
N GLN A 44 -115.56 -33.03 52.31
CA GLN A 44 -115.23 -31.60 52.32
C GLN A 44 -113.80 -31.30 52.84
N GLN A 45 -113.23 -32.18 53.67
CA GLN A 45 -111.84 -32.04 54.17
C GLN A 45 -110.80 -32.59 53.19
N SER A 46 -111.15 -33.64 52.43
CA SER A 46 -110.26 -34.23 51.43
C SER A 46 -110.00 -33.28 50.24
N GLU A 47 -111.00 -32.51 49.82
CA GLU A 47 -110.89 -31.62 48.65
C GLU A 47 -109.94 -30.42 48.90
N SER A 48 -109.99 -29.82 50.10
CA SER A 48 -109.11 -28.70 50.47
C SER A 48 -107.65 -29.10 50.65
N LEU A 49 -107.38 -30.27 51.26
CA LEU A 49 -106.03 -30.82 51.41
C LEU A 49 -105.45 -31.31 50.07
N MET A 50 -106.27 -31.89 49.18
CA MET A 50 -105.81 -32.28 47.84
C MET A 50 -105.39 -31.06 47.01
N ALA A 51 -106.14 -29.95 47.08
CA ALA A 51 -105.77 -28.71 46.41
C ALA A 51 -104.45 -28.09 46.94
N GLU A 52 -104.18 -28.25 48.24
CA GLU A 52 -102.96 -27.74 48.89
C GLU A 52 -101.73 -28.61 48.55
N VAL A 53 -101.91 -29.94 48.49
CA VAL A 53 -100.88 -30.89 48.05
C VAL A 53 -100.55 -30.70 46.56
N GLU A 54 -101.55 -30.52 45.68
CA GLU A 54 -101.31 -30.22 44.27
C GLU A 54 -100.59 -28.88 44.07
N ARG A 55 -100.98 -27.84 44.82
CA ARG A 55 -100.30 -26.54 44.79
C ARG A 55 -98.84 -26.65 45.22
N SER A 56 -98.55 -27.44 46.25
CA SER A 56 -97.18 -27.68 46.73
C SER A 56 -96.33 -28.49 45.74
N ARG A 57 -96.92 -29.44 44.99
CA ARG A 57 -96.24 -30.14 43.88
C ARG A 57 -95.80 -29.19 42.77
N TRP A 58 -96.65 -28.22 42.40
CA TRP A 58 -96.28 -27.20 41.41
C TRP A 58 -95.14 -26.29 41.91
N TRP A 59 -95.12 -25.92 43.20
CA TRP A 59 -94.00 -25.18 43.79
C TRP A 59 -92.69 -25.97 43.82
N LEU A 60 -92.73 -27.27 44.13
CA LEU A 60 -91.56 -28.15 44.09
C LEU A 60 -90.98 -28.26 42.67
N LEU A 61 -91.83 -28.46 41.66
CA LEU A 61 -91.39 -28.49 40.26
C LEU A 61 -90.83 -27.14 39.79
N ALA A 62 -91.46 -26.03 40.16
CA ALA A 62 -91.00 -24.69 39.81
C ALA A 62 -89.64 -24.37 40.44
N LEU A 63 -89.44 -24.70 41.72
CA LEU A 63 -88.19 -24.47 42.43
C LEU A 63 -87.06 -25.36 41.88
N GLY A 64 -87.37 -26.62 41.58
CA GLY A 64 -86.45 -27.54 40.91
C GLY A 64 -86.04 -27.09 39.51
N ALA A 65 -87.00 -26.67 38.68
CA ALA A 65 -86.72 -26.11 37.37
C ALA A 65 -85.86 -24.85 37.47
N TRP A 66 -86.13 -23.98 38.45
CA TRP A 66 -85.33 -22.77 38.69
C TRP A 66 -83.88 -23.10 39.05
N VAL A 67 -83.63 -24.09 39.92
CA VAL A 67 -82.27 -24.54 40.28
C VAL A 67 -81.54 -25.15 39.08
N CYS A 68 -82.22 -25.94 38.25
CA CYS A 68 -81.62 -26.49 37.03
C CYS A 68 -81.26 -25.39 36.02
N ILE A 69 -82.14 -24.40 35.84
CA ILE A 69 -81.92 -23.26 34.96
C ILE A 69 -80.76 -22.39 35.50
N SER A 70 -80.71 -22.13 36.81
CA SER A 70 -79.62 -21.35 37.42
C SER A 70 -78.28 -22.08 37.32
N CYS A 71 -78.25 -23.41 37.47
CA CYS A 71 -77.06 -24.22 37.27
C CYS A 71 -76.60 -24.20 35.80
N ALA A 72 -77.52 -24.33 34.85
CA ALA A 72 -77.21 -24.25 33.42
C ALA A 72 -76.71 -22.85 33.03
N TRP A 73 -77.34 -21.79 33.56
CA TRP A 73 -76.93 -20.40 33.33
C TRP A 73 -75.56 -20.12 33.96
N SER A 74 -75.32 -20.56 35.20
CA SER A 74 -74.03 -20.46 35.88
C SER A 74 -72.94 -21.23 35.14
N TRP A 75 -73.24 -22.43 34.63
CA TRP A 75 -72.34 -23.23 33.81
C TRP A 75 -71.92 -22.48 32.53
N VAL A 76 -72.89 -21.99 31.77
CA VAL A 76 -72.65 -21.25 30.52
C VAL A 76 -71.89 -19.95 30.80
N SER A 77 -72.27 -19.23 31.86
CA SER A 77 -71.62 -17.99 32.28
C SER A 77 -70.16 -18.22 32.69
N LEU A 78 -69.89 -19.22 33.54
CA LEU A 78 -68.54 -19.55 34.00
C LEU A 78 -67.65 -20.03 32.85
N ARG A 79 -68.19 -20.85 31.93
CA ARG A 79 -67.45 -21.32 30.76
C ARG A 79 -67.10 -20.16 29.82
N ARG A 80 -68.05 -19.26 29.53
CA ARG A 80 -67.83 -18.14 28.62
C ARG A 80 -66.95 -17.04 29.22
N ARG A 81 -67.09 -16.74 30.52
CA ARG A 81 -66.41 -15.62 31.17
C ARG A 81 -65.05 -15.97 31.78
N ILE A 82 -64.78 -17.24 32.09
CA ILE A 82 -63.54 -17.66 32.76
C ILE A 82 -62.80 -18.73 31.96
N VAL A 83 -63.46 -19.83 31.61
CA VAL A 83 -62.77 -21.00 31.02
C VAL A 83 -62.26 -20.71 29.61
N ALA A 84 -63.07 -20.09 28.75
CA ALA A 84 -62.68 -19.77 27.38
C ALA A 84 -61.47 -18.81 27.29
N PRO A 85 -61.48 -17.62 27.92
CA PRO A 85 -60.33 -16.71 27.84
C PRO A 85 -59.07 -17.24 28.54
N LEU A 86 -59.22 -18.11 29.56
CA LEU A 86 -58.07 -18.79 30.17
C LEU A 86 -57.43 -19.81 29.21
N GLN A 87 -58.24 -20.53 28.42
CA GLN A 87 -57.70 -21.46 27.41
C GLN A 87 -56.99 -20.72 26.28
N GLU A 88 -57.50 -19.56 25.89
CA GLU A 88 -56.87 -18.67 24.92
C GLU A 88 -55.52 -18.16 25.45
N ALA A 89 -55.47 -17.70 26.70
CA ALA A 89 -54.22 -17.25 27.33
C ALA A 89 -53.17 -18.37 27.42
N ILE A 90 -53.59 -19.61 27.74
CA ILE A 90 -52.71 -20.79 27.72
C ILE A 90 -52.20 -21.07 26.31
N LEU A 91 -53.07 -20.98 25.29
CA LEU A 91 -52.67 -21.22 23.91
C LEU A 91 -51.66 -20.19 23.41
N ILE A 92 -51.85 -18.90 23.73
CA ILE A 92 -50.88 -17.85 23.42
C ILE A 92 -49.54 -18.16 24.09
N ALA A 93 -49.56 -18.46 25.40
CA ALA A 93 -48.35 -18.78 26.15
C ALA A 93 -47.63 -20.05 25.64
N GLU A 94 -48.37 -21.11 25.29
CA GLU A 94 -47.82 -22.33 24.70
C GLU A 94 -47.24 -22.09 23.31
N THR A 95 -47.86 -21.22 22.51
CA THR A 95 -47.40 -20.86 21.16
C THR A 95 -46.09 -20.04 21.25
N VAL A 96 -46.05 -19.02 22.11
CA VAL A 96 -44.84 -18.23 22.38
C VAL A 96 -43.72 -19.10 22.97
N ALA A 97 -44.04 -20.00 23.92
CA ALA A 97 -43.06 -20.92 24.52
C ALA A 97 -42.50 -21.95 23.53
N ALA A 98 -43.27 -22.30 22.50
CA ALA A 98 -42.82 -23.14 21.39
C ALA A 98 -41.96 -22.36 20.36
N GLY A 99 -41.77 -21.06 20.55
CA GLY A 99 -41.03 -20.18 19.62
C GLY A 99 -41.82 -19.80 18.38
N ASP A 100 -43.13 -20.02 18.36
CA ASP A 100 -43.98 -19.66 17.23
C ASP A 100 -44.51 -18.22 17.43
N LEU A 101 -43.86 -17.26 16.79
CA LEU A 101 -44.16 -15.82 16.84
C LEU A 101 -44.79 -15.32 15.53
N SER A 102 -45.27 -16.24 14.67
CA SER A 102 -45.94 -15.92 13.41
C SER A 102 -47.48 -15.89 13.56
N LYS A 103 -47.99 -15.77 14.78
CA LYS A 103 -49.43 -15.83 15.04
C LYS A 103 -49.88 -14.56 15.72
N GLU A 104 -50.70 -13.80 15.01
CA GLU A 104 -51.34 -12.61 15.56
C GLU A 104 -52.51 -13.00 16.47
N PHE A 105 -52.46 -12.55 17.72
CA PHE A 105 -53.50 -12.81 18.72
C PHE A 105 -54.30 -11.54 19.02
N SER A 106 -55.56 -11.49 18.59
CA SER A 106 -56.50 -10.42 18.95
C SER A 106 -57.59 -10.96 19.87
N SER A 107 -57.79 -10.32 21.04
CA SER A 107 -58.85 -10.69 21.98
C SER A 107 -59.86 -9.57 22.15
N ASN A 108 -61.15 -9.92 22.04
CA ASN A 108 -62.29 -9.06 22.36
C ASN A 108 -62.82 -9.31 23.79
N ALA A 109 -62.04 -9.98 24.65
CA ALA A 109 -62.46 -10.25 26.03
C ALA A 109 -62.41 -8.96 26.87
N GLU A 110 -63.43 -8.73 27.69
CA GLU A 110 -63.51 -7.59 28.61
C GLU A 110 -63.09 -7.98 30.03
N GLY A 111 -62.76 -7.00 30.87
CA GLY A 111 -62.39 -7.23 32.28
C GLY A 111 -60.95 -7.70 32.48
N GLU A 112 -60.67 -8.38 33.60
CA GLU A 112 -59.31 -8.79 33.98
C GLU A 112 -58.68 -9.81 33.01
N PHE A 113 -59.47 -10.73 32.46
CA PHE A 113 -58.99 -11.67 31.45
C PHE A 113 -58.70 -11.00 30.10
N GLY A 114 -59.49 -9.99 29.73
CA GLY A 114 -59.17 -9.11 28.60
C GLY A 114 -57.81 -8.45 28.75
N ARG A 115 -57.56 -7.84 29.91
CA ARG A 115 -56.25 -7.24 30.24
C ARG A 115 -55.11 -8.26 30.19
N LEU A 116 -55.33 -9.49 30.64
CA LEU A 116 -54.34 -10.57 30.55
C LEU A 116 -54.03 -10.93 29.09
N LEU A 117 -55.06 -11.13 28.26
CA LEU A 117 -54.89 -11.47 26.85
C LEU A 117 -54.22 -10.34 26.07
N THR A 118 -54.61 -9.08 26.33
CA THR A 118 -53.90 -7.91 25.78
C THR A 118 -52.44 -7.88 26.21
N ALA A 119 -52.14 -8.11 27.49
CA ALA A 119 -50.76 -8.12 27.96
C ALA A 119 -49.92 -9.25 27.35
N LEU A 120 -50.53 -10.43 27.11
CA LEU A 120 -49.86 -11.55 26.42
C LEU A 120 -49.63 -11.25 24.94
N SER A 121 -50.59 -10.63 24.25
CA SER A 121 -50.43 -10.15 22.87
C SER A 121 -49.32 -9.09 22.78
N THR A 122 -49.33 -8.08 23.65
CA THR A 122 -48.25 -7.07 23.68
C THR A 122 -46.88 -7.69 23.98
N MET A 123 -46.81 -8.72 24.83
CA MET A 123 -45.57 -9.46 25.09
C MET A 123 -45.10 -10.20 23.83
N GLU A 124 -46.01 -10.85 23.11
CA GLU A 124 -45.72 -11.54 21.85
C GLU A 124 -45.25 -10.54 20.79
N ASP A 125 -45.99 -9.46 20.52
CA ASP A 125 -45.58 -8.37 19.61
C ASP A 125 -44.16 -7.86 19.92
N THR A 126 -43.87 -7.62 21.20
CA THR A 126 -42.55 -7.13 21.64
C THR A 126 -41.46 -8.17 21.40
N LEU A 127 -41.74 -9.46 21.63
CA LEU A 127 -40.80 -10.55 21.35
C LEU A 127 -40.57 -10.70 19.85
N THR A 128 -41.63 -10.62 19.03
CA THR A 128 -41.58 -10.66 17.57
C THR A 128 -40.71 -9.52 17.03
N GLU A 129 -40.90 -8.30 17.51
CA GLU A 129 -40.07 -7.14 17.12
C GLU A 129 -38.60 -7.33 17.56
N LEU A 130 -38.35 -7.79 18.79
CA LEU A 130 -37.00 -8.01 19.29
C LEU A 130 -36.26 -9.11 18.51
N VAL A 131 -36.90 -10.26 18.29
CA VAL A 131 -36.34 -11.38 17.52
C VAL A 131 -36.10 -10.95 16.07
N GLY A 132 -37.02 -10.22 15.46
CA GLY A 132 -36.85 -9.66 14.12
C GLY A 132 -35.66 -8.70 14.01
N ARG A 133 -35.50 -7.78 14.96
CA ARG A 133 -34.33 -6.88 15.03
C ARG A 133 -33.02 -7.62 15.23
N ILE A 134 -33.01 -8.68 16.05
CA ILE A 134 -31.81 -9.51 16.26
C ILE A 134 -31.47 -10.27 14.98
N LYS A 135 -32.46 -10.87 14.29
CA LYS A 135 -32.28 -11.54 12.99
C LYS A 135 -31.62 -10.61 11.97
N GLN A 136 -32.21 -9.43 11.77
CA GLN A 136 -31.68 -8.42 10.85
C GLN A 136 -30.26 -7.96 11.20
N SER A 137 -29.98 -7.74 12.49
CA SER A 137 -28.66 -7.33 12.97
C SER A 137 -27.62 -8.44 12.76
N THR A 138 -28.02 -9.69 12.93
CA THR A 138 -27.16 -10.87 12.75
C THR A 138 -26.85 -11.09 11.27
N ASP A 139 -27.83 -10.94 10.37
CA ASP A 139 -27.60 -11.01 8.93
C ASP A 139 -26.65 -9.90 8.46
N SER A 140 -26.80 -8.70 9.01
CA SER A 140 -25.87 -7.58 8.75
C SER A 140 -24.45 -7.91 9.23
N LEU A 141 -24.32 -8.53 10.42
CA LEU A 141 -23.02 -8.94 10.97
C LEU A 141 -22.34 -10.02 10.12
N ALA A 142 -23.12 -10.94 9.52
CA ALA A 142 -22.60 -11.97 8.62
C ALA A 142 -22.01 -11.35 7.36
N VAL A 143 -22.70 -10.37 6.76
CA VAL A 143 -22.20 -9.62 5.60
C VAL A 143 -20.92 -8.88 5.95
N SER A 144 -20.88 -8.14 7.06
CA SER A 144 -19.67 -7.42 7.49
C SER A 144 -18.49 -8.36 7.77
N ALA A 145 -18.74 -9.53 8.37
CA ALA A 145 -17.68 -10.51 8.62
C ALA A 145 -17.11 -11.09 7.31
N TYR A 146 -17.95 -11.33 6.30
CA TYR A 146 -17.51 -11.73 4.97
C TYR A 146 -16.70 -10.63 4.26
N GLU A 147 -17.13 -9.37 4.36
CA GLU A 147 -16.38 -8.23 3.80
C GLU A 147 -15.00 -8.06 4.45
N ILE A 148 -14.89 -8.26 5.76
CA ILE A 148 -13.61 -8.24 6.48
C ILE A 148 -12.69 -9.36 5.98
N ASP A 149 -13.21 -10.58 5.82
CA ASP A 149 -12.41 -11.72 5.34
C ASP A 149 -11.90 -11.48 3.91
N ALA A 150 -12.79 -11.03 3.00
CA ALA A 150 -12.41 -10.65 1.64
C ALA A 150 -11.37 -9.51 1.62
N GLY A 151 -11.53 -8.52 2.50
CA GLY A 151 -10.57 -7.44 2.71
C GLY A 151 -9.19 -7.94 3.16
N ASN A 152 -9.15 -8.90 4.08
CA ASN A 152 -7.91 -9.49 4.57
C ASN A 152 -7.19 -10.30 3.48
N ILE A 153 -7.91 -11.02 2.62
CA ILE A 153 -7.31 -11.71 1.46
C ILE A 153 -6.64 -10.70 0.52
N ASN A 154 -7.30 -9.57 0.25
CA ASN A 154 -6.71 -8.51 -0.57
C ASN A 154 -5.47 -7.90 0.09
N LEU A 155 -5.54 -7.63 1.40
CA LEU A 155 -4.42 -7.08 2.17
C LEU A 155 -3.23 -8.06 2.20
N SER A 156 -3.47 -9.36 2.36
CA SER A 156 -2.44 -10.41 2.25
C SER A 156 -1.73 -10.37 0.90
N SER A 157 -2.51 -10.36 -0.20
CA SER A 157 -1.94 -10.34 -1.55
C SER A 157 -1.10 -9.07 -1.81
N ARG A 158 -1.56 -7.91 -1.33
CA ARG A 158 -0.80 -6.66 -1.43
C ARG A 158 0.47 -6.68 -0.58
N THR A 159 0.40 -7.26 0.61
CA THR A 159 1.55 -7.42 1.51
C THR A 159 2.62 -8.31 0.87
N GLU A 160 2.22 -9.42 0.23
CA GLU A 160 3.12 -10.30 -0.52
C GLU A 160 3.77 -9.60 -1.72
N GLN A 161 2.97 -8.86 -2.51
CA GLN A 161 3.49 -8.06 -3.64
C GLN A 161 4.51 -7.02 -3.14
N GLN A 162 4.23 -6.39 -2.00
CA GLN A 162 5.12 -5.41 -1.39
C GLN A 162 6.45 -6.04 -0.92
N VAL A 163 6.44 -7.27 -0.37
CA VAL A 163 7.69 -8.01 -0.08
C VAL A 163 8.52 -8.18 -1.35
N SER A 164 7.89 -8.61 -2.45
CA SER A 164 8.61 -8.83 -3.71
C SER A 164 9.24 -7.54 -4.22
N ALA A 165 8.51 -6.42 -4.18
CA ALA A 165 9.01 -5.12 -4.61
C ALA A 165 10.14 -4.60 -3.69
N LEU A 166 10.03 -4.81 -2.38
CA LEU A 166 11.08 -4.46 -1.42
C LEU A 166 12.35 -5.29 -1.64
N THR A 167 12.22 -6.57 -1.98
CA THR A 167 13.36 -7.46 -2.27
C THR A 167 14.12 -6.99 -3.52
N GLU A 168 13.40 -6.66 -4.59
CA GLU A 168 14.00 -6.11 -5.82
C GLU A 168 14.64 -4.74 -5.57
N THR A 169 14.00 -3.90 -4.76
CA THR A 169 14.54 -2.60 -4.36
C THR A 169 15.82 -2.76 -3.55
N ALA A 170 15.85 -3.69 -2.59
CA ALA A 170 17.04 -3.98 -1.79
C ALA A 170 18.21 -4.48 -2.66
N ALA A 171 17.95 -5.41 -3.58
CA ALA A 171 18.95 -5.90 -4.53
C ALA A 171 19.48 -4.77 -5.43
N SER A 172 18.60 -3.88 -5.90
CA SER A 172 18.99 -2.70 -6.68
C SER A 172 19.85 -1.73 -5.87
N MET A 173 19.52 -1.53 -4.58
CA MET A 173 20.30 -0.68 -3.68
C MET A 173 21.68 -1.27 -3.38
N GLU A 174 21.81 -2.58 -3.25
CA GLU A 174 23.12 -3.24 -3.11
C GLU A 174 23.98 -3.03 -4.37
N GLN A 175 23.42 -3.23 -5.55
CA GLN A 175 24.13 -3.00 -6.82
C GLN A 175 24.52 -1.51 -6.98
N LEU A 176 23.64 -0.58 -6.61
CA LEU A 176 23.95 0.85 -6.59
C LEU A 176 25.08 1.18 -5.62
N THR A 177 25.07 0.59 -4.41
CA THR A 177 26.13 0.77 -3.42
C THR A 177 27.49 0.34 -3.97
N VAL A 178 27.55 -0.82 -4.62
CA VAL A 178 28.78 -1.30 -5.27
C VAL A 178 29.24 -0.35 -6.36
N THR A 179 28.32 0.12 -7.21
CA THR A 179 28.63 1.01 -8.33
C THR A 179 29.14 2.37 -7.85
N VAL A 180 28.50 2.96 -6.83
CA VAL A 180 28.95 4.23 -6.22
C VAL A 180 30.34 4.08 -5.61
N ARG A 181 30.60 2.99 -4.88
CA ARG A 181 31.93 2.71 -4.32
C ARG A 181 33.00 2.57 -5.40
N GLN A 182 32.73 1.81 -6.46
CA GLN A 182 33.65 1.65 -7.58
C GLN A 182 33.91 2.99 -8.29
N ASN A 183 32.88 3.82 -8.46
CA ASN A 183 33.03 5.15 -9.05
C ASN A 183 33.89 6.07 -8.16
N ALA A 184 33.76 5.97 -6.83
CA ALA A 184 34.59 6.76 -5.91
C ALA A 184 36.07 6.38 -6.03
N GLU A 185 36.36 5.08 -6.09
CA GLU A 185 37.72 4.57 -6.27
C GLU A 185 38.31 4.93 -7.64
N ARG A 186 37.49 4.90 -8.71
CA ARG A 186 37.87 5.38 -10.05
C ARG A 186 38.16 6.87 -10.06
N ALA A 187 37.33 7.69 -9.41
CA ALA A 187 37.54 9.13 -9.31
C ALA A 187 38.84 9.45 -8.55
N HIS A 188 39.12 8.73 -7.47
CA HIS A 188 40.37 8.85 -6.72
C HIS A 188 41.59 8.48 -7.58
N SER A 189 41.52 7.35 -8.28
CA SER A 189 42.59 6.88 -9.17
C SER A 189 42.85 7.87 -10.32
N ALA A 190 41.79 8.39 -10.94
CA ALA A 190 41.87 9.41 -11.98
C ALA A 190 42.49 10.71 -11.45
N SER A 191 42.19 11.09 -10.20
CA SER A 191 42.76 12.29 -9.57
C SER A 191 44.27 12.13 -9.36
N SER A 192 44.72 10.98 -8.86
CA SER A 192 46.14 10.66 -8.73
C SER A 192 46.87 10.67 -10.08
N LEU A 193 46.22 10.17 -11.14
CA LEU A 193 46.78 10.20 -12.49
C LEU A 193 46.89 11.63 -13.02
N ALA A 194 45.87 12.47 -12.80
CA ALA A 194 45.88 13.88 -13.18
C ALA A 194 47.01 14.66 -12.47
N VAL A 195 47.22 14.44 -11.17
CA VAL A 195 48.35 15.04 -10.42
C VAL A 195 49.70 14.63 -11.03
N THR A 196 49.85 13.36 -11.38
CA THR A 196 51.09 12.85 -12.00
C THR A 196 51.32 13.44 -13.40
N ALA A 197 50.25 13.59 -14.18
CA ALA A 197 50.29 14.21 -15.50
C ALA A 197 50.66 15.70 -15.40
N SER A 198 50.08 16.42 -14.43
CA SER A 198 50.40 17.83 -14.16
C SER A 198 51.87 18.01 -13.78
N ALA A 199 52.40 17.17 -12.89
CA ALA A 199 53.82 17.18 -12.52
C ALA A 199 54.74 16.88 -13.72
N THR A 200 54.31 16.01 -14.65
CA THR A 200 55.08 15.71 -15.86
C THR A 200 55.05 16.85 -16.87
N ALA A 201 53.90 17.49 -17.06
CA ALA A 201 53.78 18.70 -17.87
C ALA A 201 54.62 19.86 -17.31
N GLY A 202 54.66 20.03 -15.97
CA GLY A 202 55.51 21.00 -15.30
C GLY A 202 57.00 20.80 -15.61
N ARG A 203 57.51 19.57 -15.41
CA ARG A 203 58.89 19.22 -15.80
C ARG A 203 59.17 19.41 -17.29
N GLY A 204 58.19 19.12 -18.14
CA GLY A 204 58.29 19.38 -19.58
C GLY A 204 58.42 20.87 -19.89
N GLY A 205 57.67 21.72 -19.19
CA GLY A 205 57.80 23.17 -19.24
C GLY A 205 59.20 23.65 -18.84
N ASP A 206 59.75 23.13 -17.73
CA ASP A 206 61.10 23.50 -17.26
C ASP A 206 62.18 23.17 -18.30
N VAL A 207 62.09 22.00 -18.95
CA VAL A 207 63.01 21.59 -20.02
C VAL A 207 62.89 22.51 -21.23
N VAL A 208 61.67 22.87 -21.61
CA VAL A 208 61.42 23.80 -22.72
C VAL A 208 62.01 25.18 -22.43
N ASP A 209 61.80 25.71 -21.21
CA ASP A 209 62.38 26.99 -20.79
C ASP A 209 63.92 26.96 -20.83
N GLN A 210 64.54 25.83 -20.44
CA GLN A 210 65.99 25.65 -20.54
C GLN A 210 66.48 25.63 -22.01
N VAL A 211 65.71 25.05 -22.93
CA VAL A 211 66.02 25.06 -24.37
C VAL A 211 65.93 26.48 -24.93
N VAL A 212 64.90 27.26 -24.58
CA VAL A 212 64.77 28.67 -24.99
C VAL A 212 66.00 29.47 -24.53
N HIS A 213 66.38 29.35 -23.25
CA HIS A 213 67.58 30.01 -22.73
C HIS A 213 68.86 29.64 -23.49
N THR A 214 68.99 28.38 -23.89
CA THR A 214 70.14 27.90 -24.67
C THR A 214 70.13 28.48 -26.08
N MET A 215 68.97 28.55 -26.74
CA MET A 215 68.82 29.16 -28.06
C MET A 215 69.13 30.66 -28.04
N ASP A 216 68.71 31.39 -27.00
CA ASP A 216 69.06 32.80 -26.82
C ASP A 216 70.57 33.00 -26.65
N ALA A 217 71.22 32.14 -25.87
CA ALA A 217 72.68 32.15 -25.71
C ALA A 217 73.41 31.86 -27.04
N ILE A 218 72.94 30.88 -27.83
CA ILE A 218 73.48 30.57 -29.16
C ILE A 218 73.29 31.77 -30.11
N SER A 219 72.11 32.40 -30.12
CA SER A 219 71.82 33.57 -30.94
C SER A 219 72.74 34.75 -30.57
N SER A 220 72.89 35.04 -29.28
CA SER A 220 73.81 36.07 -28.78
C SER A 220 75.27 35.78 -29.17
N SER A 221 75.73 34.53 -29.02
CA SER A 221 77.08 34.12 -29.40
C SER A 221 77.31 34.24 -30.92
N SER A 222 76.32 33.87 -31.72
CA SER A 222 76.38 33.96 -33.18
C SER A 222 76.45 35.40 -33.67
N ARG A 223 75.71 36.34 -33.04
CA ARG A 223 75.82 37.78 -33.33
C ARG A 223 77.23 38.31 -33.05
N LYS A 224 77.87 37.91 -31.94
CA LYS A 224 79.26 38.26 -31.66
C LYS A 224 80.23 37.73 -32.72
N ILE A 225 79.97 36.53 -33.27
CA ILE A 225 80.77 35.99 -34.38
C ILE A 225 80.61 36.88 -35.62
N VAL A 226 79.40 37.33 -35.95
CA VAL A 226 79.17 38.27 -37.07
C VAL A 226 80.00 39.55 -36.90
N ASP A 227 80.04 40.12 -35.69
CA ASP A 227 80.83 41.31 -35.38
C ASP A 227 82.34 41.07 -35.60
N ILE A 228 82.86 39.91 -35.17
CA ILE A 228 84.27 39.53 -35.37
C ILE A 228 84.57 39.35 -36.85
N ILE A 229 83.69 38.71 -37.61
CA ILE A 229 83.85 38.51 -39.06
C ILE A 229 83.87 39.85 -39.78
N GLN A 230 83.07 40.83 -39.34
CA GLN A 230 83.10 42.19 -39.88
C GLN A 230 84.45 42.90 -39.63
N VAL A 231 85.07 42.68 -38.48
CA VAL A 231 86.45 43.17 -38.22
C VAL A 231 87.47 42.48 -39.14
N ILE A 232 87.36 41.16 -39.35
CA ILE A 232 88.25 40.41 -40.25
C ILE A 232 88.11 40.90 -41.70
N GLU A 233 86.90 41.14 -42.18
CA GLU A 233 86.63 41.73 -43.49
C GLU A 233 87.29 43.12 -43.60
N GLY A 234 87.20 43.93 -42.55
CA GLY A 234 87.89 45.23 -42.46
C GLY A 234 89.42 45.11 -42.52
N ILE A 235 90.02 44.15 -41.80
CA ILE A 235 91.47 43.87 -41.84
C ILE A 235 91.90 43.41 -43.24
N ALA A 236 91.12 42.53 -43.88
CA ALA A 236 91.39 42.06 -45.22
C ALA A 236 91.34 43.22 -46.23
N PHE A 237 90.36 44.11 -46.12
CA PHE A 237 90.28 45.32 -46.94
C PHE A 237 91.49 46.24 -46.73
N GLN A 238 91.86 46.54 -45.48
CA GLN A 238 93.04 47.34 -45.17
C GLN A 238 94.32 46.73 -45.73
N THR A 239 94.49 45.41 -45.60
CA THR A 239 95.63 44.66 -46.14
C THR A 239 95.69 44.73 -47.66
N ASN A 240 94.54 44.64 -48.34
CA ASN A 240 94.43 44.79 -49.79
C ASN A 240 94.85 46.20 -50.26
N ILE A 241 94.48 47.26 -49.51
CA ILE A 241 94.92 48.64 -49.81
C ILE A 241 96.42 48.82 -49.55
N LEU A 242 96.95 48.29 -48.44
CA LEU A 242 98.39 48.30 -48.13
C LEU A 242 99.21 47.59 -49.22
N ALA A 243 98.76 46.42 -49.64
CA ALA A 243 99.40 45.64 -50.71
C ALA A 243 99.35 46.36 -52.06
N LEU A 244 98.24 47.02 -52.39
CA LEU A 244 98.14 47.87 -53.57
C LEU A 244 99.15 49.03 -53.52
N ASN A 245 99.23 49.74 -52.39
CA ASN A 245 100.19 50.83 -52.21
C ASN A 245 101.64 50.34 -52.34
N ALA A 246 101.95 49.18 -51.75
CA ALA A 246 103.27 48.55 -51.88
C ALA A 246 103.59 48.15 -53.32
N ALA A 247 102.62 47.61 -54.07
CA ALA A 247 102.79 47.28 -55.48
C ALA A 247 103.07 48.52 -56.34
N VAL A 248 102.40 49.64 -56.04
CA VAL A 248 102.64 50.93 -56.71
C VAL A 248 104.04 51.45 -56.42
N GLU A 249 104.49 51.43 -55.16
CA GLU A 249 105.83 51.91 -54.80
C GLU A 249 106.94 50.98 -55.34
N ALA A 250 106.68 49.67 -55.39
CA ALA A 250 107.57 48.71 -56.04
C ALA A 250 107.70 48.96 -57.55
N ALA A 251 106.60 49.30 -58.23
CA ALA A 251 106.64 49.70 -59.65
C ALA A 251 107.43 51.01 -59.85
N ARG A 252 107.36 51.93 -58.88
CA ARG A 252 108.10 53.20 -58.87
C ARG A 252 109.61 53.02 -58.72
N ALA A 253 110.06 51.98 -58.02
CA ALA A 253 111.46 51.63 -57.83
C ALA A 253 112.10 50.89 -59.05
N GLY A 254 111.34 50.61 -60.12
CA GLY A 254 111.85 50.00 -61.35
C GLY A 254 112.36 48.55 -61.14
N GLU A 255 113.49 48.20 -61.76
CA GLU A 255 114.05 46.84 -61.69
C GLU A 255 114.40 46.38 -60.26
N GLN A 256 114.76 47.32 -59.37
CA GLN A 256 115.08 47.01 -57.96
C GLN A 256 113.84 46.62 -57.14
N GLY A 257 112.64 46.96 -57.61
CA GLY A 257 111.37 46.69 -56.94
C GLY A 257 110.67 45.40 -57.39
N ARG A 258 111.19 44.66 -58.40
CA ARG A 258 110.48 43.50 -58.97
C ARG A 258 110.13 42.42 -57.96
N GLY A 259 111.04 42.10 -57.03
CA GLY A 259 110.79 41.13 -55.97
C GLY A 259 109.69 41.58 -55.01
N PHE A 260 109.68 42.86 -54.63
CA PHE A 260 108.65 43.45 -53.78
C PHE A 260 107.28 43.53 -54.47
N ALA A 261 107.24 43.79 -55.79
CA ALA A 261 106.00 43.82 -56.55
C ALA A 261 105.29 42.45 -56.59
N VAL A 262 106.05 41.36 -56.70
CA VAL A 262 105.50 39.99 -56.65
C VAL A 262 104.92 39.68 -55.27
N VAL A 263 105.65 39.99 -54.19
CA VAL A 263 105.16 39.81 -52.82
C VAL A 263 103.90 40.64 -52.57
N ALA A 264 103.89 41.91 -53.03
CA ALA A 264 102.73 42.77 -52.91
C ALA A 264 101.50 42.23 -53.66
N SER A 265 101.68 41.65 -54.86
CA SER A 265 100.59 40.99 -55.59
C SER A 265 100.07 39.74 -54.86
N GLU A 266 100.96 38.94 -54.26
CA GLU A 266 100.58 37.74 -53.52
C GLU A 266 99.82 38.08 -52.23
N VAL A 267 100.30 39.08 -51.48
CA VAL A 267 99.62 39.61 -50.28
C VAL A 267 98.24 40.17 -50.66
N ARG A 268 98.13 40.84 -51.80
CA ARG A 268 96.85 41.35 -52.30
C ARG A 268 95.87 40.21 -52.63
N SER A 269 96.33 39.19 -53.34
CA SER A 269 95.54 37.99 -53.65
C SER A 269 95.05 37.29 -52.38
N LEU A 270 95.94 37.13 -51.38
CA LEU A 270 95.60 36.55 -50.09
C LEU A 270 94.57 37.38 -49.31
N ALA A 271 94.69 38.71 -49.36
CA ALA A 271 93.74 39.63 -48.75
C ALA A 271 92.35 39.53 -49.41
N GLN A 272 92.28 39.47 -50.74
CA GLN A 272 91.01 39.25 -51.45
C GLN A 272 90.37 37.90 -51.12
N ARG A 273 91.17 36.82 -51.09
CA ARG A 273 90.70 35.49 -50.67
C ARG A 273 90.18 35.49 -49.23
N SER A 274 90.85 36.21 -48.33
CA SER A 274 90.43 36.33 -46.93
C SER A 274 89.11 37.10 -46.80
N ALA A 275 88.92 38.17 -47.58
CA ALA A 275 87.66 38.92 -47.60
C ALA A 275 86.49 38.07 -48.13
N GLU A 276 86.73 37.29 -49.20
CA GLU A 276 85.69 36.41 -49.75
C GLU A 276 85.33 35.27 -48.79
N ALA A 277 86.31 34.65 -48.13
CA ALA A 277 86.07 33.66 -47.08
C ALA A 277 85.30 34.27 -45.89
N ALA A 278 85.68 35.47 -45.44
CA ALA A 278 84.97 36.17 -44.37
C ALA A 278 83.50 36.43 -44.75
N LYS A 279 83.23 36.85 -45.99
CA LYS A 279 81.87 37.05 -46.50
C LYS A 279 81.05 35.75 -46.50
N GLN A 280 81.62 34.64 -46.97
CA GLN A 280 80.95 33.33 -46.95
C GLN A 280 80.63 32.86 -45.52
N ILE A 281 81.55 33.04 -44.57
CA ILE A 281 81.30 32.73 -43.16
C ILE A 281 80.18 33.61 -42.61
N LYS A 282 80.19 34.91 -42.92
CA LYS A 282 79.13 35.85 -42.51
C LYS A 282 77.75 35.40 -42.98
N GLU A 283 77.63 34.99 -44.24
CA GLU A 283 76.38 34.47 -44.81
C GLU A 283 75.89 33.21 -44.07
N LEU A 284 76.78 32.24 -43.83
CA LEU A 284 76.45 31.01 -43.09
C LEU A 284 76.02 31.27 -41.63
N ILE A 285 76.72 32.16 -40.93
CA ILE A 285 76.36 32.51 -39.55
C ILE A 285 75.05 33.29 -39.52
N THR A 286 74.81 34.19 -40.47
CA THR A 286 73.53 34.92 -40.57
C THR A 286 72.37 33.95 -40.80
N ALA A 287 72.53 32.98 -41.70
CA ALA A 287 71.53 31.93 -41.91
C ALA A 287 71.29 31.10 -40.63
N SER A 288 72.36 30.79 -39.89
CA SER A 288 72.27 30.04 -38.62
C SER A 288 71.51 30.83 -37.54
N VAL A 289 71.72 32.15 -37.43
CA VAL A 289 70.97 33.02 -36.50
C VAL A 289 69.48 32.97 -36.82
N THR A 290 69.09 33.12 -38.09
CA THR A 290 67.69 33.04 -38.52
C THR A 290 67.06 31.69 -38.16
N GLN A 291 67.81 30.59 -38.36
CA GLN A 291 67.35 29.24 -38.02
C GLN A 291 67.12 29.08 -36.50
N VAL A 292 68.04 29.61 -35.68
CA VAL A 292 67.94 29.58 -34.22
C VAL A 292 66.79 30.44 -33.71
N GLU A 293 66.56 31.62 -34.29
CA GLU A 293 65.42 32.49 -33.93
C GLU A 293 64.08 31.80 -34.26
N SER A 294 63.98 31.16 -35.42
CA SER A 294 62.81 30.35 -35.79
C SER A 294 62.59 29.18 -34.83
N GLY A 295 63.68 28.46 -34.48
CA GLY A 295 63.64 27.38 -33.50
C GLY A 295 63.20 27.84 -32.11
N SER A 296 63.71 28.98 -31.63
CA SER A 296 63.30 29.60 -30.36
C SER A 296 61.80 29.91 -30.34
N GLY A 297 61.25 30.43 -31.45
CA GLY A 297 59.81 30.66 -31.60
C GLY A 297 58.97 29.38 -31.45
N LEU A 298 59.35 28.30 -32.14
CA LEU A 298 58.65 27.01 -32.06
C LEU A 298 58.70 26.41 -30.65
N VAL A 299 59.85 26.50 -30.00
CA VAL A 299 60.04 26.00 -28.62
C VAL A 299 59.24 26.85 -27.63
N GLY A 300 59.20 28.17 -27.79
CA GLY A 300 58.36 29.06 -27.00
C GLY A 300 56.87 28.73 -27.12
N GLN A 301 56.41 28.41 -28.32
CA GLN A 301 55.03 27.94 -28.55
C GLN A 301 54.77 26.62 -27.83
N ALA A 302 55.69 25.66 -27.90
CA ALA A 302 55.59 24.40 -27.13
C ALA A 302 55.50 24.66 -25.62
N GLY A 303 56.22 25.65 -25.11
CA GLY A 303 56.16 26.07 -23.70
C GLY A 303 54.79 26.64 -23.30
N SER A 304 54.17 27.43 -24.18
CA SER A 304 52.77 27.89 -24.00
C SER A 304 51.80 26.72 -23.93
N THR A 305 51.93 25.76 -24.85
CA THR A 305 51.07 24.57 -24.88
C THR A 305 51.22 23.72 -23.62
N MET A 306 52.43 23.59 -23.05
CA MET A 306 52.62 22.91 -21.76
C MET A 306 51.86 23.61 -20.62
N LYS A 307 51.84 24.95 -20.59
CA LYS A 307 51.08 25.73 -19.59
C LYS A 307 49.58 25.53 -19.75
N GLU A 308 49.06 25.50 -20.97
CA GLU A 308 47.65 25.20 -21.26
C GLU A 308 47.26 23.78 -20.82
N ILE A 309 48.14 22.80 -21.02
CA ILE A 309 47.94 21.42 -20.53
C ILE A 309 47.87 21.41 -19.00
N MET A 310 48.79 22.07 -18.30
CA MET A 310 48.76 22.14 -16.84
C MET A 310 47.44 22.75 -16.33
N GLN A 311 46.96 23.82 -16.96
CA GLN A 311 45.69 24.46 -16.60
C GLN A 311 44.51 23.50 -16.79
N SER A 312 44.46 22.80 -17.94
CA SER A 312 43.39 21.85 -18.26
C SER A 312 43.39 20.64 -17.32
N VAL A 313 44.56 20.10 -16.99
CA VAL A 313 44.70 19.01 -16.01
C VAL A 313 44.31 19.47 -14.60
N GLY A 314 44.60 20.72 -14.25
CA GLY A 314 44.13 21.33 -13.00
C GLY A 314 42.60 21.38 -12.91
N GLN A 315 41.92 21.76 -13.99
CA GLN A 315 40.46 21.73 -14.07
C GLN A 315 39.89 20.32 -13.92
N VAL A 316 40.49 19.32 -14.59
CA VAL A 316 40.10 17.91 -14.45
C VAL A 316 40.24 17.44 -12.99
N THR A 317 41.32 17.83 -12.31
CA THR A 317 41.54 17.48 -10.90
C THR A 317 40.45 18.10 -10.00
N GLY A 318 40.06 19.35 -10.27
CA GLY A 318 38.93 20.01 -9.58
C GLY A 318 37.62 19.27 -9.76
N LEU A 319 37.26 18.91 -11.00
CA LEU A 319 36.05 18.14 -11.31
C LEU A 319 36.04 16.77 -10.60
N LEU A 320 37.17 16.08 -10.54
CA LEU A 320 37.28 14.79 -9.84
C LEU A 320 37.11 14.93 -8.33
N SER A 321 37.52 16.07 -7.75
CA SER A 321 37.26 16.39 -6.34
C SER A 321 35.77 16.61 -6.09
N GLU A 322 35.07 17.33 -6.97
CA GLU A 322 33.62 17.53 -6.89
C GLU A 322 32.85 16.21 -7.04
N ILE A 323 33.23 15.38 -8.01
CA ILE A 323 32.66 14.03 -8.22
C ILE A 323 32.85 13.18 -6.97
N SER A 324 34.03 13.19 -6.35
CA SER A 324 34.30 12.43 -5.13
C SER A 324 33.41 12.89 -3.97
N GLY A 325 33.20 14.21 -3.82
CA GLY A 325 32.26 14.76 -2.84
C GLY A 325 30.81 14.33 -3.09
N ALA A 326 30.37 14.39 -4.34
CA ALA A 326 29.02 13.95 -4.72
C ALA A 326 28.80 12.45 -4.49
N LEU A 327 29.82 11.61 -4.76
CA LEU A 327 29.77 10.17 -4.51
C LEU A 327 29.71 9.84 -3.02
N GLN A 328 30.40 10.61 -2.17
CA GLN A 328 30.28 10.48 -0.72
C GLN A 328 28.84 10.79 -0.25
N GLN A 329 28.25 11.88 -0.74
CA GLN A 329 26.85 12.22 -0.44
C GLN A 329 25.87 11.16 -0.96
N GLN A 330 26.09 10.60 -2.15
CA GLN A 330 25.30 9.49 -2.67
C GLN A 330 25.40 8.25 -1.78
N SER A 331 26.60 7.91 -1.30
CA SER A 331 26.79 6.78 -0.39
C SER A 331 26.01 6.96 0.91
N GLU A 332 26.02 8.17 1.48
CA GLU A 332 25.22 8.51 2.67
C GLU A 332 23.71 8.42 2.36
N GLY A 333 23.28 8.96 1.22
CA GLY A 333 21.89 8.87 0.76
C GLY A 333 21.41 7.42 0.59
N ILE A 334 22.24 6.54 0.04
CA ILE A 334 21.93 5.11 -0.11
C ILE A 334 21.83 4.44 1.27
N ALA A 335 22.67 4.79 2.24
CA ALA A 335 22.56 4.25 3.60
C ALA A 335 21.23 4.63 4.27
N HIS A 336 20.75 5.86 4.06
CA HIS A 336 19.43 6.29 4.51
C HIS A 336 18.30 5.50 3.83
N VAL A 337 18.38 5.28 2.52
CA VAL A 337 17.39 4.47 1.79
C VAL A 337 17.38 3.03 2.29
N ASN A 338 18.54 2.42 2.52
CA ASN A 338 18.62 1.07 3.11
C ASN A 338 17.95 0.98 4.48
N THR A 339 18.13 2.01 5.32
CA THR A 339 17.44 2.08 6.62
C THR A 339 15.93 2.17 6.44
N ALA A 340 15.45 2.96 5.48
CA ALA A 340 14.02 3.07 5.17
C ALA A 340 13.44 1.76 4.63
N VAL A 341 14.15 1.05 3.75
CA VAL A 341 13.76 -0.26 3.23
C VAL A 341 13.67 -1.29 4.36
N ALA A 342 14.64 -1.31 5.28
CA ALA A 342 14.59 -2.19 6.45
C ALA A 342 13.39 -1.88 7.36
N HIS A 343 13.04 -0.61 7.54
CA HIS A 343 11.85 -0.22 8.29
C HIS A 343 10.56 -0.65 7.57
N MET A 344 10.49 -0.50 6.25
CA MET A 344 9.35 -0.98 5.45
C MET A 344 9.19 -2.50 5.52
N ASP A 345 10.27 -3.26 5.51
CA ASP A 345 10.22 -4.71 5.69
C ASP A 345 9.65 -5.09 7.07
N SER A 346 10.11 -4.44 8.14
CA SER A 346 9.56 -4.62 9.49
C SER A 346 8.05 -4.33 9.55
N THR A 347 7.60 -3.21 8.98
CA THR A 347 6.16 -2.87 8.92
C THR A 347 5.38 -3.89 8.10
N ASN A 348 5.98 -4.47 7.06
CA ASN A 348 5.33 -5.47 6.22
C ASN A 348 5.19 -6.81 6.96
N GLN A 349 6.17 -7.19 7.77
CA GLN A 349 6.07 -8.34 8.68
C GLN A 349 4.97 -8.12 9.73
N GLU A 350 4.85 -6.91 10.27
CA GLU A 350 3.77 -6.55 11.19
C GLU A 350 2.40 -6.62 10.50
N ASN A 351 2.29 -6.11 9.27
CA ASN A 351 1.07 -6.24 8.46
C ASN A 351 0.69 -7.70 8.23
N ALA A 352 1.66 -8.58 7.93
CA ALA A 352 1.38 -10.01 7.79
C ALA A 352 0.84 -10.62 9.09
N ALA A 353 1.40 -10.24 10.25
CA ALA A 353 0.90 -10.65 11.55
C ALA A 353 -0.52 -10.13 11.82
N LEU A 354 -0.79 -8.87 11.50
CA LEU A 354 -2.11 -8.25 11.64
C LEU A 354 -3.15 -8.90 10.72
N VAL A 355 -2.79 -9.25 9.49
CA VAL A 355 -3.65 -9.99 8.57
C VAL A 355 -4.02 -11.35 9.16
N MET A 356 -3.05 -12.10 9.69
CA MET A 356 -3.34 -13.39 10.35
C MET A 356 -4.28 -13.23 11.55
N GLN A 357 -4.06 -12.22 12.39
CA GLN A 357 -4.93 -11.92 13.52
C GLN A 357 -6.34 -11.51 13.07
N ALA A 358 -6.45 -10.68 12.04
CA ALA A 358 -7.71 -10.21 11.50
C ALA A 358 -8.52 -11.35 10.84
N THR A 359 -7.86 -12.25 10.11
CA THR A 359 -8.49 -13.46 9.55
C THR A 359 -9.00 -14.37 10.66
N GLN A 360 -8.23 -14.56 11.74
CA GLN A 360 -8.69 -15.33 12.90
C GLN A 360 -9.91 -14.68 13.57
N ALA A 361 -9.90 -13.36 13.74
CA ALA A 361 -11.01 -12.60 14.33
C ALA A 361 -12.27 -12.67 13.44
N ALA A 362 -12.12 -12.53 12.11
CA ALA A 362 -13.22 -12.65 11.16
C ALA A 362 -13.84 -14.05 11.15
N ALA A 363 -13.02 -15.10 11.23
CA ALA A 363 -13.50 -16.48 11.35
C ALA A 363 -14.27 -16.71 12.66
N ALA A 364 -13.77 -16.19 13.78
CA ALA A 364 -14.46 -16.26 15.07
C ALA A 364 -15.78 -15.48 15.06
N LEU A 365 -15.81 -14.30 14.43
CA LEU A 365 -17.02 -13.50 14.27
C LEU A 365 -18.06 -14.24 13.43
N ASN A 366 -17.66 -14.81 12.29
CA ASN A 366 -18.54 -15.62 11.44
C ASN A 366 -19.16 -16.79 12.20
N ALA A 367 -18.36 -17.53 13.00
CA ALA A 367 -18.87 -18.62 13.81
C ALA A 367 -19.91 -18.15 14.85
N ARG A 368 -19.64 -17.03 15.55
CA ARG A 368 -20.58 -16.44 16.51
C ARG A 368 -21.88 -15.95 15.86
N THR A 369 -21.77 -15.38 14.66
CA THR A 369 -22.92 -14.95 13.89
C THR A 369 -23.78 -16.14 13.46
N GLN A 370 -23.17 -17.25 13.04
CA GLN A 370 -23.90 -18.49 12.73
C GLN A 370 -24.60 -19.06 13.97
N ASP A 371 -23.95 -19.08 15.14
CA ASP A 371 -24.57 -19.49 16.40
C ASP A 371 -25.81 -18.64 16.72
N LEU A 372 -25.74 -17.31 16.52
CA LEU A 372 -26.86 -16.39 16.71
C LEU A 372 -27.98 -16.63 15.69
N GLN A 373 -27.64 -16.83 14.41
CA GLN A 373 -28.64 -17.16 13.37
C GLN A 373 -29.37 -18.45 13.71
N GLN A 374 -28.67 -19.47 14.22
CA GLN A 374 -29.29 -20.72 14.65
C GLN A 374 -30.19 -20.54 15.88
N ALA A 375 -29.75 -19.74 16.86
CA ALA A 375 -30.54 -19.46 18.06
C ALA A 375 -31.82 -18.66 17.75
N VAL A 376 -31.73 -17.68 16.86
CA VAL A 376 -32.86 -16.84 16.42
C VAL A 376 -33.76 -17.60 15.45
N GLY A 377 -33.20 -18.45 14.59
CA GLY A 377 -33.94 -19.31 13.66
C GLY A 377 -34.78 -20.40 14.34
N ALA A 378 -34.62 -20.61 15.65
CA ALA A 378 -35.54 -21.43 16.43
C ALA A 378 -36.93 -20.77 16.59
N PHE A 379 -37.01 -19.45 16.42
CA PHE A 379 -38.26 -18.70 16.46
C PHE A 379 -38.83 -18.53 15.05
N LYS A 380 -40.12 -18.86 14.87
CA LYS A 380 -40.85 -18.62 13.63
C LYS A 380 -41.42 -17.21 13.64
N LEU A 381 -41.15 -16.44 12.61
CA LEU A 381 -41.70 -15.11 12.39
C LEU A 381 -42.59 -15.15 11.15
N ASP A 382 -43.54 -14.22 11.03
CA ASP A 382 -44.47 -14.13 9.88
C ASP A 382 -43.76 -13.95 8.52
N ASP A 383 -42.48 -13.54 8.52
CA ASP A 383 -41.68 -13.35 7.32
C ASP A 383 -41.20 -14.65 6.64
N ASP A 384 -41.57 -15.85 7.12
CA ASP A 384 -41.34 -17.11 6.39
C ASP A 384 -42.25 -17.24 5.15
N GLU A 385 -43.17 -16.29 4.92
CA GLU A 385 -43.91 -16.13 3.66
C GLU A 385 -43.37 -14.94 2.83
N ALA A 386 -42.05 -14.87 2.64
CA ALA A 386 -41.51 -14.11 1.52
C ALA A 386 -41.95 -14.81 0.20
N PRO A 387 -42.67 -14.13 -0.72
CA PRO A 387 -43.00 -14.70 -2.01
C PRO A 387 -41.69 -15.07 -2.71
N GLY A 388 -41.63 -16.29 -3.26
CA GLY A 388 -40.45 -16.83 -3.94
C GLY A 388 -39.85 -15.84 -4.93
N LEU A 389 -38.90 -15.05 -4.46
CA LEU A 389 -37.87 -14.46 -5.31
C LEU A 389 -36.99 -15.65 -5.66
N ALA A 390 -37.18 -16.13 -6.89
CA ALA A 390 -36.27 -17.06 -7.55
C ALA A 390 -34.83 -16.73 -7.17
N PRO A 391 -33.97 -17.74 -6.92
CA PRO A 391 -32.58 -17.49 -6.55
C PRO A 391 -32.00 -16.53 -7.58
N ALA A 392 -31.72 -15.29 -7.16
CA ALA A 392 -30.98 -14.36 -7.96
C ALA A 392 -29.69 -15.10 -8.29
N ALA A 393 -29.53 -15.48 -9.56
CA ALA A 393 -28.35 -16.16 -10.03
C ALA A 393 -27.16 -15.36 -9.53
N MET A 394 -26.38 -15.97 -8.62
CA MET A 394 -25.11 -15.41 -8.20
C MET A 394 -24.39 -15.00 -9.49
N PRO A 395 -23.95 -13.73 -9.64
CA PRO A 395 -22.99 -13.45 -10.68
C PRO A 395 -21.80 -14.35 -10.37
N ALA A 396 -21.56 -15.33 -11.24
CA ALA A 396 -20.41 -16.20 -11.13
C ALA A 396 -19.19 -15.32 -10.86
N PRO A 397 -18.25 -15.75 -9.99
CA PRO A 397 -17.04 -14.98 -9.78
C PRO A 397 -16.44 -14.79 -11.17
N ARG A 398 -16.35 -13.53 -11.61
CA ARG A 398 -15.46 -13.19 -12.72
C ARG A 398 -14.10 -13.62 -12.20
N ARG A 399 -13.68 -14.83 -12.58
CA ARG A 399 -12.27 -15.19 -12.64
C ARG A 399 -11.63 -14.00 -13.31
N ALA A 400 -10.86 -13.23 -12.54
CA ALA A 400 -9.87 -12.36 -13.12
C ALA A 400 -9.19 -13.23 -14.17
N ALA A 401 -9.33 -12.85 -15.43
CA ALA A 401 -8.64 -13.53 -16.49
C ALA A 401 -7.18 -13.52 -16.05
N THR A 402 -6.66 -14.68 -15.68
CA THR A 402 -5.24 -14.93 -15.74
C THR A 402 -4.89 -14.67 -17.18
N ALA A 403 -4.52 -13.43 -17.48
CA ALA A 403 -3.64 -13.13 -18.57
C ALA A 403 -2.43 -14.00 -18.29
N GLN A 404 -2.43 -15.20 -18.90
CA GLN A 404 -1.19 -15.92 -19.13
C GLN A 404 -0.33 -14.92 -19.88
N ALA A 405 0.60 -14.31 -19.15
CA ALA A 405 1.69 -13.59 -19.73
C ALA A 405 2.38 -14.59 -20.65
N GLN A 406 2.11 -14.42 -21.94
CA GLN A 406 2.90 -15.01 -23.00
C GLN A 406 4.36 -14.64 -22.66
N PRO A 407 5.29 -15.59 -22.53
CA PRO A 407 6.68 -15.24 -22.26
C PRO A 407 7.13 -14.34 -23.41
N ALA A 408 7.45 -13.09 -23.07
CA ALA A 408 8.05 -12.17 -24.02
C ALA A 408 9.31 -12.86 -24.53
N ARG A 409 9.35 -13.14 -25.84
CA ARG A 409 10.60 -13.48 -26.52
C ARG A 409 11.60 -12.38 -26.18
N ALA A 410 12.69 -12.76 -25.52
CA ALA A 410 13.83 -11.89 -25.34
C ALA A 410 14.25 -11.32 -26.71
N PRO A 411 14.49 -10.01 -26.85
CA PRO A 411 15.15 -9.50 -28.03
C PRO A 411 16.55 -10.10 -28.07
N GLU A 412 16.82 -10.83 -29.14
CA GLU A 412 18.14 -11.32 -29.52
C GLU A 412 19.06 -10.09 -29.64
N LEU A 413 19.95 -9.92 -28.66
CA LEU A 413 20.98 -8.89 -28.69
C LEU A 413 21.94 -9.23 -29.84
N ALA A 414 21.78 -8.52 -30.96
CA ALA A 414 22.81 -8.44 -31.97
C ALA A 414 24.03 -7.76 -31.34
N TYR A 415 25.10 -8.54 -31.17
CA TYR A 415 26.44 -8.01 -30.93
C TYR A 415 26.89 -7.35 -32.24
N GLU A 416 26.78 -6.03 -32.34
CA GLU A 416 27.65 -5.28 -33.24
C GLU A 416 28.98 -5.03 -32.51
N GLU A 417 30.01 -5.73 -32.98
CA GLU A 417 31.41 -5.45 -32.66
C GLU A 417 31.78 -4.05 -33.13
N PHE A 418 32.34 -3.24 -32.22
CA PHE A 418 33.24 -2.14 -32.54
C PHE A 418 34.40 -2.11 -31.55
#